data_AF-A0A7W8E6Q1-F1
#
_entry.id   AF-A0A7W8E6Q1-F1
#
_cell.length_a   1.000
_cell.length_b   1.000
_cell.length_c   1.000
_cell.angle_alpha   90.00
_cell.angle_beta   90.00
_cell.angle_gamma   90.00
#
_symmetry.space_group_name_H-M   'P 1'
#
loop_
_entity.id
_entity.type
_entity.pdbx_description
1 polymer ?
#
loop_
_entity_poly.entity_id
_entity_poly.type
_entity_poly.pdbx_seq_one_letter_code
_entity_poly.pdbx_strand_id
1 'polypeptide(L)'
;MHSIFGVLLSSLPVVLLGCHTAQRDLKPAIQITRVPTASLGGPRVMDYMGGKVTGAKAGDQVVLYALSEVWWIQPFKNAGLTNIQPDSTWRNSTHLGTDYAALLVEPGYRPALKLGSIPPLGNGVLATSIVKGSGPAIVQKTIHFSGYDWIAQGADNDTAGETQSYDPNNAWVDEKGYLHLRMNERDGHWYCAEIHTTRSLGYGTYQFVVQDTGHLDPSGTFRIFAYDLLLANERRNDELDIELSRWDDLKGKNARYVLQPYYVPKHVAKFEAPAGELTHTFRWEPGEVSFRTLQGTVNTLGPKIVSEKVFTEDVPTPANHKIYIDLLDFLHSRHTAKLPTEVVIEKFDYQP
;
A
#
# COMPACT_ATOMS: atom_id res chain seq x y z
N MET A 1 -97.65 -31.60 -19.36
CA MET A 1 -96.72 -32.69 -18.98
C MET A 1 -95.30 -32.18 -19.17
N HIS A 2 -94.53 -32.21 -18.08
CA HIS A 2 -93.07 -31.99 -17.96
C HIS A 2 -92.51 -30.59 -18.26
N SER A 3 -92.46 -29.79 -17.18
CA SER A 3 -91.58 -28.64 -17.00
C SER A 3 -90.12 -29.08 -16.90
N ILE A 4 -89.21 -28.41 -17.59
CA ILE A 4 -87.76 -28.50 -17.39
C ILE A 4 -87.27 -27.12 -16.98
N PHE A 5 -86.76 -27.02 -15.74
CA PHE A 5 -86.09 -25.83 -15.20
C PHE A 5 -84.66 -25.77 -15.77
N GLY A 6 -84.38 -24.77 -16.61
CA GLY A 6 -83.03 -24.43 -17.04
C GLY A 6 -82.42 -23.41 -16.09
N VAL A 7 -81.43 -23.82 -15.29
CA VAL A 7 -80.61 -22.91 -14.48
C VAL A 7 -79.57 -22.27 -15.40
N LEU A 8 -79.69 -20.96 -15.65
CA LEU A 8 -78.62 -20.16 -16.26
C LEU A 8 -77.54 -19.87 -15.21
N LEU A 9 -76.38 -20.52 -15.33
CA LEU A 9 -75.15 -20.09 -14.66
C LEU A 9 -74.59 -18.87 -15.40
N SER A 10 -74.73 -17.69 -14.83
CA SER A 10 -74.03 -16.48 -15.26
C SER A 10 -72.57 -16.51 -14.77
N SER A 11 -71.63 -16.82 -15.66
CA SER A 11 -70.20 -16.65 -15.40
C SER A 11 -69.81 -15.17 -15.53
N LEU A 12 -69.60 -14.49 -14.40
CA LEU A 12 -68.92 -13.18 -14.40
C LEU A 12 -67.43 -13.40 -14.68
N PRO A 13 -66.82 -12.70 -15.66
CA PRO A 13 -65.37 -12.66 -15.78
C PRO A 13 -64.82 -11.73 -14.70
N VAL A 14 -64.08 -12.30 -13.74
CA VAL A 14 -63.25 -11.54 -12.81
C VAL A 14 -62.03 -11.02 -13.59
N VAL A 15 -62.09 -9.77 -14.02
CA VAL A 15 -60.95 -9.07 -14.61
C VAL A 15 -60.02 -8.69 -13.45
N LEU A 16 -58.96 -9.49 -13.24
CA LEU A 16 -57.84 -9.11 -12.40
C LEU A 16 -57.10 -7.95 -13.07
N LEU A 17 -57.47 -6.72 -12.74
CA LEU A 17 -56.66 -5.53 -12.99
C LEU A 17 -55.40 -5.64 -12.12
N GLY A 18 -54.38 -6.30 -12.67
CA GLY A 18 -53.04 -6.23 -12.13
C GLY A 18 -52.57 -4.78 -12.21
N CYS A 19 -52.42 -4.13 -11.04
CA CYS A 19 -51.62 -2.91 -10.92
C CYS A 19 -50.17 -3.29 -11.24
N HIS A 20 -49.82 -3.31 -12.53
CA HIS A 20 -48.44 -3.10 -12.94
C HIS A 20 -48.13 -1.63 -12.66
N THR A 21 -47.74 -1.32 -11.43
CA THR A 21 -46.92 -0.15 -11.17
C THR A 21 -45.75 -0.26 -12.14
N ALA A 22 -45.71 0.60 -13.15
CA ALA A 22 -44.52 0.78 -13.95
C ALA A 22 -43.41 1.15 -12.97
N GLN A 23 -42.59 0.15 -12.63
CA GLN A 23 -41.39 0.33 -11.85
C GLN A 23 -40.55 1.27 -12.70
N ARG A 24 -40.58 2.58 -12.38
CA ARG A 24 -39.68 3.52 -13.01
C ARG A 24 -38.30 2.93 -12.77
N ASP A 25 -37.62 2.52 -13.84
CA ASP A 25 -36.23 2.09 -13.79
C ASP A 25 -35.41 3.30 -13.33
N LEU A 26 -35.34 3.47 -12.02
CA LEU A 26 -34.53 4.49 -11.40
C LEU A 26 -33.09 4.12 -11.72
N LYS A 27 -32.38 5.04 -12.37
CA LYS A 27 -30.95 4.88 -12.61
C LYS A 27 -30.26 4.59 -11.26
N PRO A 28 -29.50 3.49 -11.14
CA PRO A 28 -28.78 3.17 -9.92
C PRO A 28 -27.88 4.34 -9.50
N ALA A 29 -27.91 4.68 -8.23
CA ALA A 29 -27.04 5.69 -7.63
C ALA A 29 -26.69 5.32 -6.20
N ILE A 30 -25.53 5.78 -5.75
CA ILE A 30 -25.03 5.61 -4.38
C ILE A 30 -24.54 6.96 -3.87
N GLN A 31 -24.77 7.22 -2.59
CA GLN A 31 -24.31 8.42 -1.90
C GLN A 31 -23.67 8.04 -0.58
N ILE A 32 -22.58 8.72 -0.24
CA ILE A 32 -21.95 8.66 1.08
C ILE A 32 -22.50 9.81 1.92
N THR A 33 -23.11 9.50 3.07
CA THR A 33 -23.73 10.50 3.97
C THR A 33 -23.06 10.57 5.34
N ARG A 34 -22.39 9.51 5.79
CA ARG A 34 -21.49 9.51 6.96
C ARG A 34 -20.07 9.33 6.44
N VAL A 35 -19.27 10.40 6.51
CA VAL A 35 -17.89 10.45 6.02
C VAL A 35 -16.95 10.37 7.22
N PRO A 36 -16.05 9.38 7.29
CA PRO A 36 -15.04 9.32 8.34
C PRO A 36 -14.06 10.50 8.26
N THR A 37 -13.32 10.77 9.34
CA THR A 37 -12.28 11.81 9.38
C THR A 37 -11.11 11.44 8.46
N ALA A 38 -10.57 12.43 7.74
CA ALA A 38 -9.38 12.25 6.94
C ALA A 38 -8.18 11.81 7.81
N SER A 39 -7.40 10.85 7.32
CA SER A 39 -6.15 10.39 7.94
C SER A 39 -5.16 9.95 6.86
N LEU A 40 -3.86 9.88 7.21
CA LEU A 40 -2.88 9.23 6.33
C LEU A 40 -3.16 7.73 6.14
N GLY A 41 -3.91 7.11 7.06
CA GLY A 41 -4.35 5.72 6.96
C GLY A 41 -3.76 4.82 8.05
N GLY A 42 -3.60 3.54 7.71
CA GLY A 42 -3.03 2.50 8.57
C GLY A 42 -4.06 1.54 9.19
N PRO A 43 -3.61 0.39 9.71
CA PRO A 43 -4.49 -0.71 10.14
C PRO A 43 -5.13 -0.52 11.53
N ARG A 44 -4.65 0.42 12.35
CA ARG A 44 -5.05 0.51 13.77
C ARG A 44 -6.34 1.27 14.00
N VAL A 45 -6.57 2.36 13.28
CA VAL A 45 -7.70 3.26 13.54
C VAL A 45 -8.82 3.03 12.53
N MET A 46 -10.02 2.79 13.05
CA MET A 46 -11.23 2.59 12.26
C MET A 46 -12.36 3.51 12.71
N ASP A 47 -13.28 3.78 11.81
CA ASP A 47 -14.58 4.42 12.08
C ASP A 47 -15.64 3.77 11.15
N TYR A 48 -16.85 4.30 11.11
CA TYR A 48 -17.90 3.86 10.21
C TYR A 48 -18.06 4.76 8.99
N MET A 49 -18.43 4.15 7.88
CA MET A 49 -18.88 4.83 6.69
C MET A 49 -20.30 4.39 6.40
N GLY A 50 -21.13 5.30 5.91
CA GLY A 50 -22.54 5.00 5.65
C GLY A 50 -23.15 5.91 4.62
N GLY A 51 -24.28 5.48 4.08
CA GLY A 51 -24.88 6.14 2.95
C GLY A 51 -26.24 5.59 2.55
N LYS A 52 -26.67 5.99 1.36
CA LYS A 52 -27.93 5.57 0.73
C LYS A 52 -27.70 5.10 -0.69
N VAL A 53 -28.58 4.23 -1.15
CA VAL A 53 -28.68 3.83 -2.55
C VAL A 53 -30.06 4.19 -3.10
N THR A 54 -30.15 4.38 -4.40
CA THR A 54 -31.42 4.45 -5.14
C THR A 54 -31.30 3.60 -6.39
N GLY A 55 -32.40 2.98 -6.84
CA GLY A 55 -32.39 2.11 -8.02
C GLY A 55 -31.62 0.79 -7.85
N ALA A 56 -31.25 0.40 -6.62
CA ALA A 56 -30.63 -0.88 -6.33
C ALA A 56 -31.64 -2.03 -6.49
N LYS A 57 -31.20 -3.14 -7.07
CA LYS A 57 -31.97 -4.37 -7.27
C LYS A 57 -31.66 -5.38 -6.17
N ALA A 58 -32.49 -6.43 -6.09
CA ALA A 58 -32.28 -7.51 -5.14
C ALA A 58 -30.93 -8.19 -5.41
N GLY A 59 -30.10 -8.28 -4.37
CA GLY A 59 -28.77 -8.88 -4.43
C GLY A 59 -27.63 -7.91 -4.77
N ASP A 60 -27.92 -6.66 -5.15
CA ASP A 60 -26.89 -5.64 -5.27
C ASP A 60 -26.22 -5.40 -3.91
N GLN A 61 -24.93 -5.07 -3.93
CA GLN A 61 -24.13 -4.85 -2.73
C GLN A 61 -23.30 -3.58 -2.84
N VAL A 62 -22.69 -3.16 -1.73
CA VAL A 62 -21.79 -2.00 -1.70
C VAL A 62 -20.36 -2.46 -1.42
N VAL A 63 -19.42 -2.01 -2.25
CA VAL A 63 -17.98 -2.15 -2.01
C VAL A 63 -17.44 -0.82 -1.51
N LEU A 64 -16.61 -0.85 -0.49
CA LEU A 64 -16.01 0.34 0.11
C LEU A 64 -14.49 0.34 -0.10
N TYR A 65 -13.94 1.52 -0.37
CA TYR A 65 -12.49 1.74 -0.43
C TYR A 65 -12.08 2.98 0.38
N ALA A 66 -10.90 2.92 0.98
CA ALA A 66 -10.24 4.07 1.61
C ALA A 66 -8.87 4.32 0.97
N LEU A 67 -8.53 5.57 0.69
CA LEU A 67 -7.28 5.95 0.01
C LEU A 67 -6.16 6.20 1.02
N SER A 68 -5.10 5.39 0.95
CA SER A 68 -3.84 5.51 1.69
C SER A 68 -2.71 5.06 0.77
N GLU A 69 -2.11 6.00 0.04
CA GLU A 69 -1.30 5.81 -1.18
C GLU A 69 -2.05 5.17 -2.36
N VAL A 70 -2.76 4.08 -2.10
CA VAL A 70 -3.64 3.34 -3.03
C VAL A 70 -5.03 3.17 -2.41
N TRP A 71 -6.02 2.80 -3.21
CA TRP A 71 -7.35 2.52 -2.69
C TRP A 71 -7.39 1.12 -2.11
N TRP A 72 -7.58 1.00 -0.80
CA TRP A 72 -7.65 -0.26 -0.06
C TRP A 72 -9.09 -0.70 0.14
N ILE A 73 -9.41 -1.97 -0.17
CA ILE A 73 -10.72 -2.57 0.11
C ILE A 73 -11.06 -2.47 1.60
N GLN A 74 -12.33 -2.17 1.92
CA GLN A 74 -12.80 -1.98 3.28
C GLN A 74 -13.98 -2.90 3.64
N PRO A 75 -14.12 -3.27 4.93
CA PRO A 75 -13.14 -3.05 6.00
C PRO A 75 -11.92 -3.98 5.91
N PHE A 76 -12.08 -5.18 5.36
CA PHE A 76 -11.04 -6.21 5.34
C PHE A 76 -11.03 -7.00 4.03
N LYS A 77 -9.86 -7.56 3.69
CA LYS A 77 -9.65 -8.38 2.48
C LYS A 77 -10.61 -9.56 2.31
N ASN A 78 -11.07 -10.15 3.42
CA ASN A 78 -11.99 -11.29 3.45
C ASN A 78 -13.46 -10.88 3.69
N ALA A 79 -13.76 -9.59 3.77
CA ALA A 79 -15.08 -9.06 4.09
C ALA A 79 -15.38 -7.75 3.32
N GLY A 80 -15.03 -7.69 2.03
CA GLY A 80 -15.11 -6.47 1.21
C GLY A 80 -16.49 -6.11 0.64
N LEU A 81 -17.55 -6.85 1.01
CA LEU A 81 -18.92 -6.61 0.53
C LEU A 81 -19.81 -6.17 1.70
N THR A 82 -20.53 -5.07 1.50
CA THR A 82 -21.45 -4.46 2.45
C THR A 82 -22.89 -4.65 1.99
N ASN A 83 -23.75 -5.12 2.89
CA ASN A 83 -25.16 -5.32 2.59
C ASN A 83 -25.93 -3.99 2.59
N ILE A 84 -26.93 -3.92 1.69
CA ILE A 84 -27.91 -2.84 1.64
C ILE A 84 -29.10 -3.23 2.53
N GLN A 85 -29.53 -2.30 3.38
CA GLN A 85 -30.64 -2.50 4.30
C GLN A 85 -32.00 -2.28 3.59
N PRO A 86 -33.12 -2.79 4.14
CA PRO A 86 -34.45 -2.64 3.54
C PRO A 86 -34.89 -1.18 3.32
N ASP A 87 -34.36 -0.24 4.10
CA ASP A 87 -34.61 1.20 3.97
C ASP A 87 -33.69 1.90 2.95
N SER A 88 -32.99 1.10 2.12
CA SER A 88 -32.01 1.56 1.12
C SER A 88 -30.79 2.27 1.72
N THR A 89 -30.51 2.09 3.01
CA THR A 89 -29.28 2.56 3.63
C THR A 89 -28.20 1.48 3.61
N TRP A 90 -26.95 1.88 3.78
CA TRP A 90 -25.83 0.98 4.01
C TRP A 90 -24.89 1.59 5.05
N ARG A 91 -24.20 0.71 5.79
CA ARG A 91 -23.19 1.12 6.77
C ARG A 91 -22.20 -0.03 6.98
N ASN A 92 -20.92 0.31 7.06
CA ASN A 92 -19.88 -0.64 7.48
C ASN A 92 -18.76 0.10 8.21
N SER A 93 -17.84 -0.64 8.83
CA SER A 93 -16.58 -0.08 9.31
C SER A 93 -15.62 0.19 8.14
N THR A 94 -14.67 1.07 8.37
CA THR A 94 -13.56 1.38 7.45
C THR A 94 -12.35 1.80 8.27
N HIS A 95 -11.18 1.37 7.85
CA HIS A 95 -9.94 2.04 8.21
C HIS A 95 -9.97 3.47 7.67
N LEU A 96 -9.19 4.35 8.28
CA LEU A 96 -9.15 5.74 7.83
C LEU A 96 -8.30 5.88 6.56
N GLY A 97 -8.51 7.00 5.86
CA GLY A 97 -7.81 7.34 4.65
C GLY A 97 -8.03 8.82 4.32
N THR A 98 -7.37 9.28 3.28
CA THR A 98 -7.47 10.67 2.81
C THR A 98 -8.80 10.92 2.09
N ASP A 99 -9.25 9.91 1.34
CA ASP A 99 -10.48 9.88 0.57
C ASP A 99 -11.19 8.54 0.74
N TYR A 100 -12.50 8.54 0.50
CA TYR A 100 -13.35 7.35 0.63
C TYR A 100 -14.21 7.16 -0.61
N ALA A 101 -14.36 5.92 -1.04
CA ALA A 101 -15.22 5.55 -2.16
C ALA A 101 -16.23 4.48 -1.76
N ALA A 102 -17.43 4.59 -2.32
CA ALA A 102 -18.47 3.58 -2.24
C ALA A 102 -18.96 3.25 -3.65
N LEU A 103 -18.97 1.97 -3.99
CA LEU A 103 -19.42 1.44 -5.27
C LEU A 103 -20.66 0.59 -5.03
N LEU A 104 -21.75 0.89 -5.74
CA LEU A 104 -22.88 -0.03 -5.85
C LEU A 104 -22.54 -1.05 -6.95
N VAL A 105 -22.65 -2.34 -6.63
CA VAL A 105 -22.21 -3.43 -7.52
C VAL A 105 -23.26 -4.52 -7.66
N GLU A 106 -23.24 -5.19 -8.81
CA GLU A 106 -24.09 -6.35 -9.12
C GLU A 106 -23.73 -7.58 -8.27
N PRO A 107 -24.68 -8.53 -8.08
CA PRO A 107 -24.41 -9.79 -7.41
C PRO A 107 -23.24 -10.54 -8.05
N GLY A 108 -22.31 -11.03 -7.22
CA GLY A 108 -21.16 -11.80 -7.67
C GLY A 108 -19.96 -10.97 -8.14
N TYR A 109 -20.04 -9.64 -8.06
CA TYR A 109 -18.88 -8.76 -8.27
C TYR A 109 -17.71 -9.15 -7.34
N ARG A 110 -16.51 -9.23 -7.92
CA ARG A 110 -15.28 -9.57 -7.18
C ARG A 110 -14.41 -8.32 -7.06
N PRO A 111 -14.45 -7.60 -5.92
CA PRO A 111 -13.65 -6.40 -5.76
C PRO A 111 -12.16 -6.73 -5.69
N ALA A 112 -11.34 -5.92 -6.35
CA ALA A 112 -9.89 -5.96 -6.16
C ALA A 112 -9.53 -5.51 -4.75
N LEU A 113 -8.48 -6.08 -4.17
CA LEU A 113 -8.04 -5.73 -2.82
C LEU A 113 -7.44 -4.34 -2.75
N LYS A 114 -6.78 -3.92 -3.84
CA LYS A 114 -6.20 -2.61 -4.03
C LYS A 114 -6.54 -2.07 -5.41
N LEU A 115 -6.61 -0.74 -5.54
CA LEU A 115 -6.79 -0.09 -6.84
C LEU A 115 -5.90 1.14 -6.95
N GLY A 116 -5.36 1.38 -8.14
CA GLY A 116 -4.74 2.66 -8.49
C GLY A 116 -5.79 3.76 -8.76
N SER A 117 -6.98 3.37 -9.20
CA SER A 117 -8.12 4.28 -9.41
C SER A 117 -9.44 3.53 -9.26
N ILE A 118 -10.51 4.25 -8.88
CA ILE A 118 -11.85 3.67 -8.77
C ILE A 118 -12.36 3.25 -10.15
N PRO A 119 -12.85 2.01 -10.33
CA PRO A 119 -13.36 1.51 -11.59
C PRO A 119 -14.45 2.39 -12.20
N PRO A 120 -14.49 2.55 -13.53
CA PRO A 120 -15.61 3.20 -14.22
C PRO A 120 -16.88 2.35 -14.10
N LEU A 121 -18.02 2.94 -14.48
CA LEU A 121 -19.30 2.23 -14.56
C LEU A 121 -19.25 1.11 -15.62
N GLY A 122 -19.97 0.02 -15.36
CA GLY A 122 -19.96 -1.20 -16.16
C GLY A 122 -19.19 -2.35 -15.50
N ASN A 123 -19.18 -3.52 -16.14
CA ASN A 123 -18.52 -4.74 -15.62
C ASN A 123 -18.91 -5.06 -14.16
N GLY A 124 -20.19 -4.89 -13.82
CA GLY A 124 -20.72 -5.11 -12.47
C GLY A 124 -20.67 -3.89 -11.54
N VAL A 125 -20.09 -2.76 -11.94
CA VAL A 125 -20.16 -1.48 -11.19
C VAL A 125 -21.34 -0.65 -11.70
N LEU A 126 -22.33 -0.43 -10.85
CA LEU A 126 -23.59 0.23 -11.18
C LEU A 126 -23.58 1.74 -10.90
N ALA A 127 -22.92 2.14 -9.81
CA ALA A 127 -22.76 3.55 -9.43
C ALA A 127 -21.54 3.72 -8.52
N THR A 128 -20.95 4.92 -8.51
CA THR A 128 -19.81 5.25 -7.65
C THR A 128 -20.04 6.58 -6.95
N SER A 129 -19.50 6.71 -5.74
CA SER A 129 -19.42 7.97 -4.99
C SER A 129 -18.04 8.04 -4.37
N ILE A 130 -17.36 9.18 -4.53
CA ILE A 130 -16.04 9.45 -3.96
C ILE A 130 -16.13 10.76 -3.19
N VAL A 131 -15.63 10.79 -1.95
CA VAL A 131 -15.61 11.97 -1.08
C VAL A 131 -14.26 12.07 -0.37
N LYS A 132 -13.80 13.30 -0.12
CA LYS A 132 -12.68 13.53 0.80
C LYS A 132 -13.09 13.17 2.22
N GLY A 133 -12.15 12.71 3.03
CA GLY A 133 -12.36 12.56 4.47
C GLY A 133 -12.76 13.89 5.11
N SER A 134 -13.55 13.82 6.17
CA SER A 134 -14.00 15.00 6.90
C SER A 134 -12.88 15.58 7.78
N GLY A 135 -13.02 16.83 8.22
CA GLY A 135 -12.02 17.49 9.04
C GLY A 135 -10.91 18.18 8.23
N PRO A 136 -9.76 18.48 8.87
CA PRO A 136 -8.67 19.20 8.22
C PRO A 136 -8.06 18.37 7.09
N ALA A 137 -7.60 19.06 6.05
CA ALA A 137 -6.85 18.42 4.98
C ALA A 137 -5.57 17.78 5.54
N ILE A 138 -5.37 16.52 5.21
CA ILE A 138 -4.13 15.81 5.52
C ILE A 138 -3.08 16.22 4.50
N VAL A 139 -1.96 16.75 5.00
CA VAL A 139 -0.81 17.15 4.19
C VAL A 139 0.29 16.14 4.43
N GLN A 140 0.64 15.38 3.39
CA GLN A 140 1.82 14.53 3.40
C GLN A 140 3.08 15.39 3.40
N LYS A 141 4.06 15.02 4.23
CA LYS A 141 5.35 15.72 4.26
C LYS A 141 6.15 15.33 3.02
N THR A 142 6.52 16.34 2.24
CA THR A 142 7.44 16.18 1.10
C THR A 142 8.86 16.55 1.53
N ILE A 143 9.84 15.76 1.11
CA ILE A 143 11.26 15.96 1.34
C ILE A 143 11.93 16.12 -0.03
N HIS A 144 12.73 17.18 -0.18
CA HIS A 144 13.51 17.43 -1.38
C HIS A 144 14.93 16.94 -1.17
N PHE A 145 15.31 15.85 -1.82
CA PHE A 145 16.62 15.23 -1.65
C PHE A 145 17.19 14.79 -3.01
N SER A 146 18.45 15.15 -3.26
CA SER A 146 19.19 14.81 -4.48
C SER A 146 18.46 15.17 -5.80
N GLY A 147 17.65 16.23 -5.80
CA GLY A 147 16.89 16.66 -6.97
C GLY A 147 15.57 15.90 -7.20
N TYR A 148 15.12 15.08 -6.26
CA TYR A 148 13.85 14.35 -6.31
C TYR A 148 12.93 14.75 -5.15
N ASP A 149 11.63 14.61 -5.38
CA ASP A 149 10.61 14.74 -4.36
C ASP A 149 10.30 13.36 -3.77
N TRP A 150 10.36 13.30 -2.44
CA TRP A 150 10.07 12.13 -1.64
C TRP A 150 8.91 12.43 -0.70
N ILE A 151 8.03 11.46 -0.49
CA ILE A 151 6.96 11.53 0.50
C ILE A 151 7.42 10.77 1.74
N ALA A 152 7.34 11.41 2.91
CA ALA A 152 7.60 10.75 4.18
C ALA A 152 6.35 10.06 4.69
N GLN A 153 6.48 8.78 5.05
CA GLN A 153 5.41 7.95 5.57
C GLN A 153 5.00 8.44 6.96
N GLY A 154 3.69 8.54 7.18
CA GLY A 154 3.12 8.87 8.49
C GLY A 154 1.91 8.04 8.88
N ALA A 155 1.56 7.04 8.06
CA ALA A 155 0.59 6.01 8.44
C ALA A 155 1.33 4.73 8.82
N ASP A 156 0.78 4.03 9.79
CA ASP A 156 1.21 2.69 10.16
C ASP A 156 1.04 1.72 8.99
N ASN A 157 1.95 0.74 8.85
CA ASN A 157 1.85 -0.30 7.83
C ASN A 157 2.28 -1.67 8.39
N ASP A 158 1.92 -2.76 7.70
CA ASP A 158 2.23 -4.14 8.12
C ASP A 158 3.32 -4.79 7.22
N THR A 159 4.19 -4.01 6.59
CA THR A 159 5.12 -4.48 5.54
C THR A 159 6.26 -5.38 6.05
N ALA A 160 6.50 -5.44 7.36
CA ALA A 160 7.58 -6.25 7.96
C ALA A 160 7.08 -7.47 8.77
N GLY A 161 5.84 -7.90 8.57
CA GLY A 161 5.23 -9.00 9.34
C GLY A 161 4.70 -8.59 10.72
N GLU A 162 4.91 -7.34 11.10
CA GLU A 162 4.36 -6.66 12.29
C GLU A 162 3.95 -5.24 11.91
N THR A 163 3.04 -4.65 12.69
CA THR A 163 2.59 -3.27 12.44
C THR A 163 3.65 -2.27 12.86
N GLN A 164 4.32 -1.70 11.87
CA GLN A 164 5.31 -0.65 12.03
C GLN A 164 4.65 0.72 12.13
N SER A 165 5.29 1.61 12.89
CA SER A 165 4.80 2.96 13.14
C SER A 165 5.81 3.96 12.64
N TYR A 166 5.35 4.94 11.87
CA TYR A 166 6.23 5.91 11.22
C TYR A 166 5.92 7.31 11.72
N ASP A 167 6.98 8.10 11.91
CA ASP A 167 6.84 9.55 12.07
C ASP A 167 7.49 10.23 10.87
N PRO A 168 6.76 11.04 10.09
CA PRO A 168 7.35 11.76 8.96
C PRO A 168 8.47 12.72 9.40
N ASN A 169 8.54 13.11 10.67
CA ASN A 169 9.62 13.94 11.22
C ASN A 169 10.93 13.17 11.43
N ASN A 170 10.90 11.84 11.41
CA ASN A 170 12.09 11.01 11.46
C ASN A 170 12.85 10.95 10.13
N ALA A 171 12.38 11.63 9.09
CA ALA A 171 13.12 11.87 7.87
C ALA A 171 13.28 13.37 7.61
N TRP A 172 14.50 13.85 7.35
CA TRP A 172 14.76 15.25 7.01
C TRP A 172 16.05 15.39 6.19
N VAL A 173 16.25 16.57 5.60
CA VAL A 173 17.48 16.92 4.91
C VAL A 173 18.21 18.00 5.71
N ASP A 174 19.50 17.82 5.95
CA ASP A 174 20.32 18.77 6.71
C ASP A 174 20.85 19.94 5.85
N GLU A 175 21.63 20.83 6.45
CA GLU A 175 22.23 21.99 5.77
C GLU A 175 23.27 21.61 4.70
N LYS A 176 23.79 20.36 4.73
CA LYS A 176 24.70 19.84 3.70
C LYS A 176 23.95 19.22 2.52
N GLY A 177 22.63 19.06 2.64
CA GLY A 177 21.80 18.39 1.64
C GLY A 177 21.74 16.87 1.82
N TYR A 178 22.20 16.34 2.96
CA TYR A 178 22.16 14.92 3.25
C TYR A 178 20.81 14.53 3.83
N LEU A 179 20.30 13.37 3.42
CA LEU A 179 19.06 12.80 3.93
C LEU A 179 19.36 11.98 5.19
N HIS A 180 18.61 12.27 6.25
CA HIS A 180 18.67 11.58 7.52
C HIS A 180 17.40 10.75 7.71
N LEU A 181 17.54 9.49 8.12
CA LEU A 181 16.47 8.65 8.63
C LEU A 181 16.80 8.28 10.07
N ARG A 182 15.84 8.49 10.97
CA ARG A 182 15.98 8.18 12.39
C ARG A 182 14.97 7.15 12.85
N MET A 183 15.37 6.35 13.82
CA MET A 183 14.47 5.50 14.59
C MET A 183 14.59 5.82 16.07
N ASN A 184 13.46 6.06 16.73
CA ASN A 184 13.42 6.48 18.13
C ASN A 184 12.19 5.99 18.88
N GLU A 185 12.35 5.83 20.19
CA GLU A 185 11.27 5.49 21.10
C GLU A 185 10.71 6.78 21.74
N ARG A 186 9.38 6.84 21.86
CA ARG A 186 8.66 7.86 22.62
C ARG A 186 7.51 7.19 23.37
N ASP A 187 7.45 7.41 24.68
CA ASP A 187 6.39 6.91 25.55
C ASP A 187 6.17 5.37 25.46
N GLY A 188 7.25 4.60 25.34
CA GLY A 188 7.22 3.14 25.21
C GLY A 188 6.91 2.63 23.81
N HIS A 189 6.87 3.51 22.80
CA HIS A 189 6.49 3.18 21.42
C HIS A 189 7.58 3.58 20.42
N TRP A 190 7.97 2.64 19.56
CA TRP A 190 8.97 2.88 18.51
C TRP A 190 8.36 3.54 17.28
N TYR A 191 9.02 4.60 16.82
CA TYR A 191 8.72 5.28 15.58
C TYR A 191 9.91 5.16 14.63
N CYS A 192 9.62 4.63 13.45
CA CYS A 192 10.55 4.38 12.36
C CYS A 192 10.54 5.55 11.36
N ALA A 193 11.35 5.45 10.33
CA ALA A 193 11.34 6.35 9.17
C ALA A 193 11.12 5.54 7.89
N GLU A 194 10.27 6.02 7.00
CA GLU A 194 10.14 5.51 5.65
C GLU A 194 9.84 6.70 4.74
N ILE A 195 10.50 6.74 3.58
CA ILE A 195 10.21 7.69 2.52
C ILE A 195 10.12 6.97 1.19
N HIS A 196 9.38 7.53 0.24
CA HIS A 196 9.36 7.02 -1.12
C HIS A 196 9.31 8.13 -2.16
N THR A 197 9.89 7.89 -3.33
CA THR A 197 9.77 8.79 -4.49
C THR A 197 8.30 9.03 -4.86
N THR A 198 7.98 10.25 -5.34
CA THR A 198 6.61 10.61 -5.75
C THR A 198 6.13 9.89 -7.02
N ARG A 199 7.06 9.33 -7.81
CA ARG A 199 6.78 8.66 -9.09
C ARG A 199 7.67 7.45 -9.28
N SER A 200 7.24 6.53 -10.14
CA SER A 200 8.12 5.47 -10.64
C SER A 200 9.20 6.06 -11.55
N LEU A 201 10.40 5.50 -11.47
CA LEU A 201 11.55 5.86 -12.30
C LEU A 201 11.82 4.80 -13.40
N GLY A 202 11.36 3.56 -13.23
CA GLY A 202 11.43 2.53 -14.28
C GLY A 202 12.78 1.77 -14.33
N TYR A 203 13.18 1.34 -15.52
CA TYR A 203 14.50 0.77 -15.73
C TYR A 203 15.60 1.83 -15.55
N GLY A 204 16.82 1.39 -15.26
CA GLY A 204 17.97 2.26 -15.11
C GLY A 204 18.91 1.83 -13.98
N THR A 205 19.90 2.66 -13.70
CA THR A 205 20.87 2.50 -12.62
C THR A 205 20.53 3.44 -11.48
N TYR A 206 20.40 2.87 -10.28
CA TYR A 206 20.08 3.57 -9.05
C TYR A 206 21.27 3.48 -8.11
N GLN A 207 21.74 4.61 -7.61
CA GLN A 207 22.94 4.68 -6.77
C GLN A 207 22.70 5.52 -5.52
N PHE A 208 23.17 5.00 -4.38
CA PHE A 208 23.03 5.62 -3.07
C PHE A 208 24.39 5.67 -2.39
N VAL A 209 24.80 6.84 -1.93
CA VAL A 209 25.98 7.01 -1.08
C VAL A 209 25.49 7.10 0.36
N VAL A 210 25.82 6.09 1.16
CA VAL A 210 25.34 5.93 2.53
C VAL A 210 26.53 6.00 3.47
N GLN A 211 26.40 6.79 4.55
CA GLN A 211 27.42 6.86 5.58
C GLN A 211 27.52 5.53 6.35
N ASP A 212 28.45 5.45 7.31
CA ASP A 212 28.65 4.24 8.10
C ASP A 212 27.34 3.73 8.71
N THR A 213 27.01 2.46 8.47
CA THR A 213 25.88 1.74 9.08
C THR A 213 26.34 0.65 10.05
N GLY A 214 27.65 0.54 10.31
CA GLY A 214 28.23 -0.45 11.22
C GLY A 214 27.81 -0.25 12.69
N HIS A 215 27.26 0.92 13.02
CA HIS A 215 26.70 1.24 14.34
C HIS A 215 25.27 0.75 14.55
N LEU A 216 24.57 0.26 13.52
CA LEU A 216 23.20 -0.25 13.68
C LEU A 216 23.11 -1.28 14.80
N ASP A 217 22.03 -1.17 15.59
CA ASP A 217 21.64 -2.19 16.56
C ASP A 217 21.29 -3.50 15.81
N PRO A 218 21.49 -4.70 16.39
CA PRO A 218 21.11 -5.95 15.76
C PRO A 218 19.70 -6.02 15.14
N SER A 219 18.69 -5.34 15.70
CA SER A 219 17.35 -5.25 15.08
C SER A 219 17.18 -4.08 14.11
N GLY A 220 18.05 -3.08 14.18
CA GLY A 220 18.03 -1.92 13.31
C GLY A 220 18.21 -2.34 11.85
N THR A 221 17.17 -2.10 11.05
CA THR A 221 17.11 -2.55 9.66
C THR A 221 16.93 -1.36 8.74
N PHE A 222 17.96 -1.09 7.95
CA PHE A 222 17.95 -0.07 6.91
C PHE A 222 17.74 -0.74 5.56
N ARG A 223 16.76 -0.29 4.77
CA ARG A 223 16.50 -0.84 3.44
C ARG A 223 16.39 0.26 2.39
N ILE A 224 16.86 -0.09 1.20
CA ILE A 224 16.64 0.66 -0.04
C ILE A 224 15.98 -0.31 -1.00
N PHE A 225 14.78 0.02 -1.47
CA PHE A 225 14.02 -0.94 -2.25
C PHE A 225 13.14 -0.32 -3.32
N ALA A 226 12.95 -1.04 -4.43
CA ALA A 226 11.98 -0.70 -5.46
C ALA A 226 10.74 -1.54 -5.26
N TYR A 227 9.57 -0.92 -5.09
CA TYR A 227 8.34 -1.63 -4.70
C TYR A 227 7.10 -1.06 -5.36
N ASP A 228 6.23 -1.95 -5.84
CA ASP A 228 4.90 -1.62 -6.36
C ASP A 228 3.81 -1.99 -5.35
N LEU A 229 3.43 -1.01 -4.53
CA LEU A 229 2.37 -1.19 -3.55
C LEU A 229 1.05 -1.66 -4.17
N LEU A 230 0.75 -1.38 -5.44
CA LEU A 230 -0.47 -1.88 -6.08
C LEU A 230 -0.40 -3.37 -6.34
N LEU A 231 0.74 -3.87 -6.81
CA LEU A 231 0.92 -5.29 -7.18
C LEU A 231 1.33 -6.19 -6.02
N ALA A 232 1.68 -5.62 -4.86
CA ALA A 232 2.09 -6.39 -3.70
C ALA A 232 1.08 -7.47 -3.30
N ASN A 233 1.56 -8.69 -3.04
CA ASN A 233 0.77 -9.89 -2.75
C ASN A 233 -0.04 -10.47 -3.92
N GLU A 234 -0.15 -9.78 -5.07
CA GLU A 234 -0.68 -10.36 -6.32
C GLU A 234 0.46 -11.02 -7.12
N ARG A 235 1.65 -10.40 -7.09
CA ARG A 235 2.91 -10.99 -7.53
C ARG A 235 3.81 -11.16 -6.31
N ARG A 236 4.60 -12.25 -6.28
CA ARG A 236 5.49 -12.54 -5.14
C ARG A 236 6.88 -11.92 -5.31
N ASN A 237 7.17 -11.37 -6.49
CA ASN A 237 8.48 -10.94 -6.96
C ASN A 237 8.49 -9.51 -7.52
N ASP A 238 7.81 -8.60 -6.83
CA ASP A 238 7.63 -7.19 -7.19
C ASP A 238 8.45 -6.23 -6.33
N GLU A 239 9.53 -6.74 -5.72
CA GLU A 239 10.39 -5.96 -4.83
C GLU A 239 11.86 -6.34 -5.04
N LEU A 240 12.70 -5.30 -5.12
CA LEU A 240 14.15 -5.38 -5.26
C LEU A 240 14.78 -4.66 -4.07
N ASP A 241 15.55 -5.37 -3.25
CA ASP A 241 16.06 -4.83 -1.99
C ASP A 241 17.57 -4.82 -1.89
N ILE A 242 18.08 -3.76 -1.27
CA ILE A 242 19.36 -3.73 -0.57
C ILE A 242 19.02 -3.53 0.91
N GLU A 243 19.31 -4.53 1.74
CA GLU A 243 19.01 -4.49 3.16
C GLU A 243 20.29 -4.58 4.00
N LEU A 244 20.41 -3.72 5.01
CA LEU A 244 21.48 -3.71 6.00
C LEU A 244 20.88 -3.88 7.39
N SER A 245 21.17 -5.02 8.02
CA SER A 245 20.69 -5.40 9.34
C SER A 245 21.39 -6.68 9.78
N ARG A 246 21.40 -6.98 11.08
CA ARG A 246 21.71 -8.34 11.56
C ARG A 246 20.46 -9.18 11.79
N TRP A 247 19.26 -8.60 11.74
CA TRP A 247 17.98 -9.28 12.04
C TRP A 247 18.05 -10.07 13.36
N ASP A 248 18.68 -9.48 14.37
CA ASP A 248 18.99 -10.09 15.68
C ASP A 248 19.95 -11.30 15.66
N ASP A 249 20.48 -11.70 14.50
CA ASP A 249 21.52 -12.73 14.37
C ASP A 249 22.93 -12.12 14.46
N LEU A 250 23.46 -12.09 15.68
CA LEU A 250 24.81 -11.57 15.98
C LEU A 250 25.94 -12.28 15.22
N LYS A 251 25.73 -13.51 14.74
CA LYS A 251 26.73 -14.29 13.99
C LYS A 251 26.51 -14.23 12.48
N GLY A 252 25.37 -13.71 12.05
CA GLY A 252 24.96 -13.61 10.67
C GLY A 252 25.73 -12.57 9.88
N LYS A 253 25.51 -12.57 8.57
CA LYS A 253 25.90 -11.47 7.69
C LYS A 253 25.00 -10.26 7.93
N ASN A 254 25.56 -9.06 7.90
CA ASN A 254 24.85 -7.83 8.21
C ASN A 254 24.23 -7.12 6.98
N ALA A 255 24.29 -7.74 5.80
CA ALA A 255 23.69 -7.19 4.59
C ALA A 255 23.24 -8.28 3.62
N ARG A 256 22.24 -7.95 2.80
CA ARG A 256 21.76 -8.82 1.71
C ARG A 256 21.19 -8.01 0.54
N TYR A 257 21.32 -8.57 -0.65
CA TYR A 257 20.46 -8.24 -1.78
C TYR A 257 19.31 -9.23 -1.84
N VAL A 258 18.09 -8.75 -2.12
CA VAL A 258 16.90 -9.58 -2.21
C VAL A 258 16.13 -9.24 -3.48
N LEU A 259 15.70 -10.29 -4.17
CA LEU A 259 14.58 -10.24 -5.10
C LEU A 259 13.40 -10.90 -4.35
N GLN A 260 12.35 -10.20 -3.96
CA GLN A 260 11.30 -10.91 -3.20
C GLN A 260 10.75 -12.11 -4.01
N PRO A 261 10.33 -13.21 -3.38
CA PRO A 261 10.33 -13.41 -1.94
C PRO A 261 11.65 -13.98 -1.39
N TYR A 262 12.09 -13.47 -0.23
CA TYR A 262 13.37 -13.85 0.40
C TYR A 262 13.52 -15.34 0.75
N TYR A 263 12.43 -16.09 0.89
CA TYR A 263 12.47 -17.52 1.21
C TYR A 263 12.87 -18.40 0.03
N VAL A 264 12.94 -17.85 -1.19
CA VAL A 264 13.49 -18.53 -2.36
C VAL A 264 15.01 -18.37 -2.31
N PRO A 265 15.81 -19.43 -2.06
CA PRO A 265 17.24 -19.26 -1.79
C PRO A 265 18.03 -18.58 -2.91
N LYS A 266 17.64 -18.79 -4.17
CA LYS A 266 18.28 -18.17 -5.35
C LYS A 266 18.07 -16.65 -5.42
N HIS A 267 17.12 -16.10 -4.66
CA HIS A 267 16.79 -14.68 -4.65
C HIS A 267 17.58 -13.86 -3.63
N VAL A 268 18.38 -14.50 -2.77
CA VAL A 268 19.09 -13.82 -1.68
C VAL A 268 20.59 -13.95 -1.87
N ALA A 269 21.31 -12.82 -1.82
CA ALA A 269 22.76 -12.79 -1.77
C ALA A 269 23.21 -12.06 -0.50
N LYS A 270 23.66 -12.79 0.51
CA LYS A 270 24.14 -12.26 1.78
C LYS A 270 25.63 -11.90 1.71
N PHE A 271 26.03 -10.80 2.35
CA PHE A 271 27.42 -10.36 2.40
C PHE A 271 27.73 -9.59 3.68
N GLU A 272 29.02 -9.39 3.99
CA GLU A 272 29.42 -8.52 5.09
C GLU A 272 29.65 -7.10 4.56
N ALA A 273 28.81 -6.16 4.99
CA ALA A 273 29.04 -4.73 4.80
C ALA A 273 30.06 -4.26 5.87
N PRO A 274 31.24 -3.74 5.48
CA PRO A 274 32.20 -3.21 6.43
C PRO A 274 31.70 -1.88 7.02
N ALA A 275 32.30 -1.47 8.14
CA ALA A 275 32.10 -0.12 8.66
C ALA A 275 32.68 0.94 7.70
N GLY A 276 32.10 2.14 7.76
CA GLY A 276 32.44 3.29 6.93
C GLY A 276 31.43 3.52 5.80
N GLU A 277 31.66 4.58 5.04
CA GLU A 277 30.81 4.97 3.91
C GLU A 277 30.79 3.87 2.83
N LEU A 278 29.60 3.59 2.31
CA LEU A 278 29.34 2.62 1.25
C LEU A 278 28.54 3.26 0.11
N THR A 279 28.88 2.90 -1.12
CA THR A 279 28.03 3.17 -2.28
C THR A 279 27.27 1.90 -2.66
N HIS A 280 25.95 1.95 -2.57
CA HIS A 280 25.05 0.89 -2.99
C HIS A 280 24.48 1.21 -4.37
N THR A 281 24.39 0.20 -5.24
CA THR A 281 23.89 0.33 -6.60
C THR A 281 23.04 -0.86 -6.97
N PHE A 282 21.92 -0.60 -7.63
CA PHE A 282 21.27 -1.61 -8.45
C PHE A 282 21.00 -1.07 -9.86
N ARG A 283 21.33 -1.86 -10.88
CA ARG A 283 20.99 -1.60 -12.28
C ARG A 283 19.92 -2.58 -12.70
N TRP A 284 18.76 -2.05 -13.07
CA TRP A 284 17.57 -2.80 -13.45
C TRP A 284 17.34 -2.66 -14.94
N GLU A 285 17.34 -3.80 -15.63
CA GLU A 285 17.16 -3.92 -17.07
C GLU A 285 16.09 -4.98 -17.38
N PRO A 286 15.59 -5.04 -18.62
CA PRO A 286 14.67 -6.10 -19.02
C PRO A 286 15.26 -7.50 -18.79
N GLY A 287 14.68 -8.24 -17.84
CA GLY A 287 15.07 -9.62 -17.51
C GLY A 287 16.31 -9.76 -16.63
N GLU A 288 16.93 -8.66 -16.20
CA GLU A 288 18.14 -8.70 -15.38
C GLU A 288 18.16 -7.58 -14.35
N VAL A 289 18.63 -7.88 -13.14
CA VAL A 289 19.03 -6.87 -12.17
C VAL A 289 20.41 -7.21 -11.60
N SER A 290 21.31 -6.24 -11.63
CA SER A 290 22.63 -6.34 -11.03
C SER A 290 22.72 -5.43 -9.80
N PHE A 291 23.18 -5.99 -8.69
CA PHE A 291 23.44 -5.27 -7.44
C PHE A 291 24.94 -5.18 -7.20
N ARG A 292 25.39 -4.06 -6.64
CA ARG A 292 26.77 -3.84 -6.26
C ARG A 292 26.86 -2.93 -5.03
N THR A 293 27.80 -3.24 -4.15
CA THR A 293 28.19 -2.40 -3.02
C THR A 293 29.69 -2.17 -3.09
N LEU A 294 30.09 -0.90 -3.01
CA LEU A 294 31.48 -0.44 -3.03
C LEU A 294 31.81 0.23 -1.69
N GLN A 295 33.06 0.12 -1.27
CA GLN A 295 33.58 0.90 -0.15
C GLN A 295 33.93 2.32 -0.61
N GLY A 296 33.41 3.33 0.10
CA GLY A 296 33.53 4.77 -0.22
C GLY A 296 32.63 5.22 -1.38
N THR A 297 32.80 6.47 -1.81
CA THR A 297 32.14 7.02 -3.01
C THR A 297 32.70 6.46 -4.33
N VAL A 298 31.94 6.59 -5.42
CA VAL A 298 32.40 6.29 -6.80
C VAL A 298 33.62 7.11 -7.23
N ASN A 299 33.84 8.28 -6.61
CA ASN A 299 34.97 9.17 -6.90
C ASN A 299 36.23 8.81 -6.08
N THR A 300 36.13 7.84 -5.16
CA THR A 300 37.29 7.32 -4.44
C THR A 300 38.22 6.64 -5.44
N LEU A 301 39.50 6.99 -5.46
CA LEU A 301 40.49 6.31 -6.30
C LEU A 301 40.60 4.83 -5.91
N GLY A 302 40.07 3.93 -6.75
CA GLY A 302 40.09 2.49 -6.53
C GLY A 302 39.04 1.99 -5.53
N PRO A 303 37.73 2.19 -5.76
CA PRO A 303 36.71 1.75 -4.83
C PRO A 303 36.72 0.22 -4.76
N LYS A 304 36.86 -0.33 -3.56
CA LYS A 304 36.90 -1.78 -3.33
C LYS A 304 35.50 -2.35 -3.43
N ILE A 305 35.30 -3.33 -4.31
CA ILE A 305 34.05 -4.10 -4.37
C ILE A 305 33.88 -4.87 -3.06
N VAL A 306 32.79 -4.59 -2.35
CA VAL A 306 32.38 -5.32 -1.14
C VAL A 306 31.58 -6.55 -1.53
N SER A 307 30.62 -6.39 -2.43
CA SER A 307 29.73 -7.46 -2.90
C SER A 307 29.09 -7.09 -4.23
N GLU A 308 28.86 -8.07 -5.09
CA GLU A 308 28.09 -7.94 -6.32
C GLU A 308 27.26 -9.20 -6.59
N LYS A 309 26.12 -9.03 -7.25
CA LYS A 309 25.22 -10.12 -7.60
C LYS A 309 24.39 -9.74 -8.82
N VAL A 310 24.25 -10.68 -9.75
CA VAL A 310 23.29 -10.58 -10.86
C VAL A 310 22.17 -11.60 -10.64
N PHE A 311 20.93 -11.15 -10.85
CA PHE A 311 19.74 -11.98 -10.91
C PHE A 311 19.14 -11.89 -12.33
N THR A 312 18.85 -13.04 -12.93
CA THR A 312 18.34 -13.16 -14.31
C THR A 312 17.03 -13.97 -14.39
N GLU A 313 16.53 -14.43 -13.25
CA GLU A 313 15.28 -15.18 -13.13
C GLU A 313 14.34 -14.42 -12.21
N ASP A 314 13.04 -14.48 -12.51
CA ASP A 314 11.98 -13.87 -11.70
C ASP A 314 12.14 -12.36 -11.47
N VAL A 315 12.92 -11.67 -12.31
CA VAL A 315 13.12 -10.21 -12.24
C VAL A 315 11.82 -9.49 -12.61
N PRO A 316 11.29 -8.60 -11.75
CA PRO A 316 10.09 -7.84 -12.07
C PRO A 316 10.30 -6.96 -13.30
N THR A 317 9.19 -6.74 -14.02
CA THR A 317 9.09 -5.63 -14.97
C THR A 317 8.64 -4.39 -14.20
N PRO A 318 9.33 -3.24 -14.30
CA PRO A 318 8.88 -2.01 -13.69
C PRO A 318 7.47 -1.66 -14.16
N ALA A 319 6.62 -1.34 -13.19
CA ALA A 319 5.28 -0.83 -13.41
C ALA A 319 5.10 0.46 -12.59
N ASN A 320 4.45 0.41 -11.44
CA ASN A 320 4.34 1.56 -10.54
C ASN A 320 5.41 1.52 -9.43
N HIS A 321 6.51 0.81 -9.65
CA HIS A 321 7.54 0.63 -8.62
C HIS A 321 8.15 2.00 -8.29
N LYS A 322 8.00 2.43 -7.06
CA LYS A 322 8.68 3.60 -6.51
C LYS A 322 9.91 3.12 -5.75
N ILE A 323 10.88 4.01 -5.59
CA ILE A 323 12.00 3.79 -4.68
C ILE A 323 11.58 4.19 -3.28
N TYR A 324 11.68 3.26 -2.35
CA TYR A 324 11.49 3.42 -0.92
C TYR A 324 12.85 3.34 -0.20
N ILE A 325 12.96 4.09 0.89
CA ILE A 325 14.08 4.01 1.83
C ILE A 325 13.45 3.97 3.22
N ASP A 326 13.81 2.98 4.03
CA ASP A 326 13.33 2.87 5.40
C ASP A 326 14.43 2.56 6.41
N LEU A 327 14.12 2.89 7.67
CA LEU A 327 14.87 2.50 8.85
C LEU A 327 13.86 2.07 9.91
N LEU A 328 13.84 0.77 10.20
CA LEU A 328 12.85 0.14 11.09
C LEU A 328 13.48 -0.77 12.15
N ASP A 329 12.68 -1.07 13.17
CA ASP A 329 13.01 -2.01 14.23
C ASP A 329 12.44 -3.39 13.88
N PHE A 330 13.32 -4.33 13.54
CA PHE A 330 12.90 -5.67 13.14
C PHE A 330 12.58 -6.52 14.39
N LEU A 331 11.30 -6.89 14.54
CA LEU A 331 10.76 -7.78 15.60
C LEU A 331 11.09 -7.34 17.04
N HIS A 332 11.35 -6.05 17.27
CA HIS A 332 11.56 -5.47 18.60
C HIS A 332 12.58 -6.24 19.47
N SER A 333 13.83 -6.33 19.01
CA SER A 333 14.87 -7.05 19.75
C SER A 333 14.99 -6.57 21.20
N ARG A 334 15.33 -7.50 22.09
CA ARG A 334 15.68 -7.19 23.48
C ARG A 334 17.04 -6.49 23.58
N HIS A 335 17.82 -6.50 22.50
CA HIS A 335 19.02 -5.71 22.36
C HIS A 335 18.61 -4.34 21.83
N THR A 336 18.65 -3.32 22.68
CA THR A 336 18.32 -1.93 22.31
C THR A 336 19.46 -0.96 22.65
N ALA A 337 20.64 -1.50 22.95
CA ALA A 337 21.76 -0.76 23.53
C ALA A 337 22.32 0.32 22.58
N LYS A 338 22.00 0.26 21.28
CA LYS A 338 22.42 1.24 20.27
C LYS A 338 21.25 2.03 19.69
N LEU A 339 20.13 2.11 20.41
CA LEU A 339 18.97 2.90 20.03
C LEU A 339 18.86 4.16 20.93
N PRO A 340 18.36 5.31 20.41
CA PRO A 340 17.92 5.55 19.04
C PRO A 340 19.08 5.47 18.03
N THR A 341 18.76 5.14 16.78
CA THR A 341 19.76 5.02 15.70
C THR A 341 19.36 5.87 14.50
N GLU A 342 20.34 6.12 13.64
CA GLU A 342 20.23 7.02 12.50
C GLU A 342 21.05 6.49 11.34
N VAL A 343 20.55 6.67 10.12
CA VAL A 343 21.27 6.42 8.88
C VAL A 343 21.25 7.70 8.05
N VAL A 344 22.39 8.03 7.47
CA VAL A 344 22.57 9.24 6.66
C VAL A 344 22.92 8.83 5.23
N ILE A 345 22.19 9.37 4.27
CA ILE A 345 22.38 9.17 2.83
C ILE A 345 22.82 10.50 2.25
N GLU A 346 24.05 10.54 1.73
CA GLU A 346 24.63 11.77 1.18
C GLU A 346 24.05 12.10 -0.20
N LYS A 347 23.77 11.06 -0.99
CA LYS A 347 23.33 11.23 -2.38
C LYS A 347 22.50 10.07 -2.87
N PHE A 348 21.50 10.40 -3.67
CA PHE A 348 20.81 9.51 -4.60
C PHE A 348 21.07 9.97 -6.04
N ASP A 349 21.36 9.04 -6.95
CA ASP A 349 21.50 9.29 -8.39
C ASP A 349 20.74 8.22 -9.17
N TYR A 350 20.03 8.65 -10.23
CA TYR A 350 19.35 7.75 -11.14
C TYR A 350 19.70 8.07 -12.59
N GLN A 351 20.06 7.04 -13.33
CA GLN A 351 20.43 7.11 -14.75
C GLN A 351 19.55 6.13 -15.54
N PRO A 352 18.69 6.61 -16.47
CA PRO A 352 17.75 5.77 -17.22
C PRO A 352 18.43 4.79 -18.18
#